data_AF-A0A9N8VPE0-F1
#
_entry.id   AF-A0A9N8VPE0-F1
#
_cell.length_a   1.000
_cell.length_b   1.000
_cell.length_c   1.000
_cell.angle_alpha   90.00
_cell.angle_beta   90.00
_cell.angle_gamma   90.00
#
_symmetry.space_group_name_H-M   'P 1'
#
loop_
_entity.id
_entity.type
_entity.pdbx_description
1 polymer ?
#
loop_
_entity_poly.entity_id
_entity_poly.type
_entity_poly.pdbx_seq_one_letter_code
_entity_poly.pdbx_strand_id
1 'polypeptide(L)'
;MSMITNLTNCRWEELTQILAGILYPMGFDLVKAFPAERYNSNIPSTSTLVPLPITNFRGSTSVQHNRSSTLSVIIGNTRHLWSIFIDYYAKNIRENIGDNQENASEERDTYEQSNPLDWYTRISIESAVKRAVSKFSKNASNLEYEIRYVFDLSEDKFVAFQQLAQDAGLAYYNRICYLNVHPEYGPWIGLRAVVTFDIDGPPKLYPTPGNPYPKGDQLLKTKMEEVLKNDNDSQFSSTSVTNVDKESVAKTNFDKQVIANIRRDWYKWVELRDIAGGFMTYIYKDMFRATSVFFLIACFVFGIHAANITIQVGQGGLKFVPQNITVNTGDTLIFNWANGGPHSVVRSDGPASNCVKSLRAGAFNSGQMIIGTFVYDVTETSGNIFYFCDVPSHCEEGGMWGVITVGGSSGNSSSTGATSNKSSASSTSTTIVTL
;
A
#
# COMPACT_ATOMS: atom_id res chain seq x y z
N MET A 1 3.29 6.31 -47.55
CA MET A 1 3.78 5.99 -46.18
C MET A 1 2.79 6.63 -45.21
N SER A 2 1.54 6.15 -45.15
CA SER A 2 1.04 5.01 -44.36
C SER A 2 1.42 5.08 -42.88
N MET A 3 0.55 5.70 -42.06
CA MET A 3 -0.19 5.05 -40.97
C MET A 3 -0.84 6.13 -40.09
N ILE A 4 -2.00 6.62 -40.51
CA ILE A 4 -2.98 7.21 -39.59
C ILE A 4 -3.85 6.04 -39.17
N THR A 5 -3.57 5.47 -38.00
CA THR A 5 -4.38 4.41 -37.41
C THR A 5 -5.74 4.99 -37.02
N ASN A 6 -6.80 4.51 -37.68
CA ASN A 6 -8.18 4.67 -37.24
C ASN A 6 -8.33 4.13 -35.81
N LEU A 7 -8.42 5.01 -34.82
CA LEU A 7 -8.92 4.68 -33.48
C LEU A 7 -10.45 4.59 -33.55
N THR A 8 -10.97 3.49 -34.10
CA THR A 8 -12.33 3.05 -33.76
C THR A 8 -12.25 2.52 -32.32
N ASN A 9 -12.52 3.37 -31.32
CA ASN A 9 -12.70 2.91 -29.95
C ASN A 9 -13.74 1.78 -29.94
N CYS A 10 -13.40 0.63 -29.36
CA CYS A 10 -14.35 -0.47 -29.27
C CYS A 10 -15.51 -0.02 -28.35
N ARG A 11 -16.75 -0.14 -28.82
CA ARG A 11 -17.95 0.38 -28.12
C ARG A 11 -18.05 -0.06 -26.65
N TRP A 12 -17.60 -1.27 -26.32
CA TRP A 12 -17.58 -1.76 -24.94
C TRP A 12 -16.52 -1.09 -24.07
N GLU A 13 -15.37 -0.70 -24.61
CA GLU A 13 -14.31 0.04 -23.89
C GLU A 13 -14.83 1.40 -23.47
N GLU A 14 -15.47 2.11 -24.40
CA GLU A 14 -16.06 3.42 -24.14
C GLU A 14 -17.11 3.35 -23.03
N LEU A 15 -18.07 2.43 -23.12
CA LEU A 15 -19.09 2.27 -22.07
C LEU A 15 -18.46 1.89 -20.72
N THR A 16 -17.49 0.99 -20.71
CA THR A 16 -16.80 0.56 -19.48
C THR A 16 -16.04 1.73 -18.85
N GLN A 17 -15.36 2.56 -19.64
CA GLN A 17 -14.64 3.73 -19.17
C GLN A 17 -15.58 4.80 -18.60
N ILE A 18 -16.70 5.07 -19.29
CA ILE A 18 -17.73 6.00 -18.80
C ILE A 18 -18.28 5.50 -17.46
N LEU A 19 -18.63 4.22 -17.37
CA LEU A 19 -19.17 3.59 -16.17
C LEU A 19 -18.15 3.65 -15.02
N ALA A 20 -16.89 3.29 -15.27
CA ALA A 20 -15.82 3.34 -14.27
C ALA A 20 -15.60 4.76 -13.72
N GLY A 21 -15.54 5.78 -14.59
CA GLY A 21 -15.36 7.17 -14.16
C GLY A 21 -16.54 7.71 -13.34
N ILE A 22 -17.75 7.19 -13.57
CA ILE A 22 -18.96 7.49 -12.81
C ILE A 22 -18.97 6.78 -11.45
N LEU A 23 -18.53 5.53 -11.40
CA LEU A 23 -18.50 4.67 -10.22
C LEU A 23 -17.40 5.03 -9.22
N TYR A 24 -16.24 5.47 -9.70
CA TYR A 24 -15.09 5.82 -8.88
C TYR A 24 -15.39 6.83 -7.75
N PRO A 25 -16.02 8.00 -8.00
CA PRO A 25 -16.38 8.93 -6.93
C PRO A 25 -17.48 8.41 -6.00
N MET A 26 -18.16 7.32 -6.36
CA MET A 26 -19.15 6.63 -5.52
C MET A 26 -18.52 5.51 -4.68
N GLY A 27 -17.20 5.30 -4.77
CA GLY A 27 -16.47 4.32 -3.97
C GLY A 27 -16.27 2.96 -4.62
N PHE A 28 -16.69 2.77 -5.87
CA PHE A 28 -16.50 1.52 -6.61
C PHE A 28 -15.35 1.68 -7.61
N ASP A 29 -14.17 1.21 -7.23
CA ASP A 29 -12.91 1.37 -7.96
C ASP A 29 -12.40 0.08 -8.62
N LEU A 30 -13.09 -1.05 -8.43
CA LEU A 30 -12.82 -2.29 -9.15
C LEU A 30 -13.87 -2.47 -10.23
N VAL A 31 -13.53 -2.11 -11.47
CA VAL A 31 -14.42 -2.21 -12.63
C VAL A 31 -13.70 -2.97 -13.73
N LYS A 32 -14.22 -4.13 -14.12
CA LYS A 32 -13.58 -4.97 -15.14
C LYS A 32 -14.60 -5.53 -16.13
N ALA A 33 -14.40 -5.22 -17.41
CA ALA A 33 -15.16 -5.80 -18.51
C ALA A 33 -14.69 -7.22 -18.85
N PHE A 34 -15.62 -8.11 -19.15
CA PHE A 34 -15.38 -9.49 -19.54
C PHE A 34 -16.53 -10.03 -20.42
N PRO A 35 -16.30 -11.10 -21.20
CA PRO A 35 -17.36 -11.76 -21.95
C PRO A 35 -18.23 -12.60 -21.01
N ALA A 36 -19.53 -12.35 -20.97
CA ALA A 36 -20.51 -13.10 -20.16
C ALA A 36 -20.41 -14.61 -20.38
N GLU A 37 -20.12 -15.01 -21.62
CA GLU A 37 -19.98 -16.39 -22.07
C GLU A 37 -18.91 -17.15 -21.30
N ARG A 38 -17.86 -16.48 -20.80
CA ARG A 38 -16.78 -17.13 -20.05
C ARG A 38 -17.23 -17.61 -18.67
N TYR A 39 -18.10 -16.87 -17.99
CA TYR A 39 -18.74 -17.34 -16.77
C TYR A 39 -19.75 -18.44 -17.09
N ASN A 40 -20.60 -18.21 -18.09
CA ASN A 40 -21.64 -19.17 -18.47
C ASN A 40 -21.07 -20.53 -18.89
N SER A 41 -19.93 -20.57 -19.58
CA SER A 41 -19.28 -21.83 -19.96
C SER A 41 -18.73 -22.64 -18.78
N ASN A 42 -18.53 -22.01 -17.63
CA ASN A 42 -18.03 -22.64 -16.41
C ASN A 42 -19.14 -23.00 -15.41
N ILE A 43 -20.40 -22.68 -15.72
CA ILE A 43 -21.55 -23.14 -14.95
C ILE A 43 -21.74 -24.65 -15.21
N PRO A 44 -21.70 -25.51 -14.17
CA PRO A 44 -21.95 -26.94 -14.36
C PRO A 44 -23.36 -27.17 -14.90
N SER A 45 -23.49 -28.05 -15.89
CA SER A 45 -24.79 -28.40 -16.50
C SER A 45 -25.79 -29.03 -15.52
N THR A 46 -25.31 -29.50 -14.38
CA THR A 46 -26.11 -30.08 -13.29
C THR A 46 -26.46 -29.07 -12.19
N SER A 47 -25.97 -27.83 -12.28
CA SER A 47 -26.24 -26.80 -11.27
C SER A 47 -27.56 -26.08 -11.55
N THR A 48 -28.17 -25.53 -10.51
CA THR A 48 -29.34 -24.64 -10.59
C THR A 48 -28.95 -23.18 -10.88
N LEU A 49 -27.66 -22.90 -11.13
CA LEU A 49 -27.18 -21.54 -11.36
C LEU A 49 -27.69 -21.01 -12.70
N VAL A 50 -28.27 -19.81 -12.68
CA VAL A 50 -28.77 -19.16 -13.88
C VAL A 50 -27.63 -18.42 -14.58
N PRO A 51 -27.43 -18.63 -15.90
CA PRO A 51 -26.42 -17.91 -16.67
C PRO A 51 -26.67 -16.40 -16.67
N LEU A 52 -25.62 -15.63 -16.92
CA LEU A 52 -25.75 -14.22 -17.25
C LEU A 52 -26.52 -14.07 -18.58
N PRO A 53 -27.33 -13.02 -18.74
CA PRO A 53 -28.15 -12.82 -19.93
C PRO A 53 -27.24 -12.53 -21.14
N ILE A 54 -27.20 -13.45 -22.09
CA ILE A 54 -26.50 -13.29 -23.39
C ILE A 54 -27.49 -13.13 -24.55
N THR A 55 -28.72 -13.57 -24.34
CA THR A 55 -29.87 -13.45 -25.24
C THR A 55 -31.09 -12.99 -24.44
N ASN A 56 -32.07 -12.40 -25.11
CA ASN A 56 -33.39 -12.08 -24.56
C ASN A 56 -33.39 -11.08 -23.39
N PHE A 57 -32.66 -9.98 -23.52
CA PHE A 57 -32.96 -8.80 -22.72
C PHE A 57 -34.45 -8.43 -22.97
N ARG A 58 -35.24 -8.24 -21.89
CA ARG A 58 -36.72 -8.06 -21.87
C ARG A 58 -37.63 -9.23 -22.29
N GLY A 59 -37.15 -10.46 -22.34
CA GLY A 59 -38.04 -11.58 -22.74
C GLY A 59 -38.49 -11.51 -24.20
N SER A 60 -37.80 -10.71 -25.03
CA SER A 60 -37.98 -10.72 -26.47
C SER A 60 -37.47 -12.06 -27.01
N THR A 61 -38.38 -12.89 -27.50
CA THR A 61 -38.08 -14.16 -28.20
C THR A 61 -37.46 -13.92 -29.58
N SER A 62 -37.36 -12.66 -30.01
CA SER A 62 -36.87 -12.24 -31.30
C SER A 62 -35.72 -11.26 -31.09
N VAL A 63 -34.50 -11.79 -31.01
CA VAL A 63 -33.34 -11.45 -31.85
C VAL A 63 -32.17 -12.19 -31.21
N GLN A 64 -31.91 -13.39 -31.70
CA GLN A 64 -30.64 -14.07 -31.44
C GLN A 64 -29.58 -13.33 -32.24
N HIS A 65 -29.03 -12.25 -31.69
CA HIS A 65 -27.82 -11.69 -32.26
C HIS A 65 -26.75 -12.77 -32.13
N ASN A 66 -26.20 -13.22 -33.25
CA ASN A 66 -25.09 -14.17 -33.32
C ASN A 66 -23.80 -13.48 -32.81
N ARG A 67 -23.82 -13.04 -31.55
CA ARG A 67 -22.69 -12.40 -30.87
C ARG A 67 -21.83 -13.50 -30.27
N SER A 68 -20.53 -13.41 -30.51
CA SER A 68 -19.54 -14.31 -29.92
C SER A 68 -19.12 -13.88 -28.52
N SER A 69 -19.46 -12.64 -28.14
CA SER A 69 -19.19 -12.07 -26.83
C SER A 69 -20.25 -11.04 -26.45
N THR A 70 -20.82 -11.16 -25.25
CA THR A 70 -21.71 -10.19 -24.63
C THR A 70 -20.96 -9.44 -23.53
N LEU A 71 -21.08 -8.10 -23.48
CA LEU A 71 -20.40 -7.30 -22.47
C LEU A 71 -21.01 -7.53 -21.08
N SER A 72 -20.21 -8.07 -20.16
CA SER A 72 -20.45 -7.97 -18.72
C SER A 72 -19.36 -7.14 -18.06
N VAL A 73 -19.72 -6.42 -16.99
CA VAL A 73 -18.81 -5.63 -16.17
C VAL A 73 -19.00 -6.06 -14.72
N ILE A 74 -17.96 -6.63 -14.12
CA ILE A 74 -17.93 -6.89 -12.68
C ILE A 74 -17.53 -5.61 -11.95
N ILE A 75 -18.27 -5.30 -10.89
CA ILE A 75 -18.13 -4.10 -10.08
C ILE A 75 -17.83 -4.53 -8.64
N GLY A 76 -16.81 -3.92 -8.07
CA GLY A 76 -16.44 -4.08 -6.67
C GLY A 76 -15.74 -2.83 -6.15
N ASN A 77 -15.18 -2.97 -4.95
CA ASN A 77 -14.44 -1.91 -4.30
C ASN A 77 -13.22 -2.43 -3.54
N THR A 78 -12.20 -1.60 -3.42
CA THR A 78 -11.14 -1.72 -2.41
C THR A 78 -11.54 -0.96 -1.14
N ARG A 79 -10.58 -0.59 -0.30
CA ARG A 79 -10.80 0.32 0.84
C ARG A 79 -11.37 1.69 0.45
N HIS A 80 -11.29 2.07 -0.84
CA HIS A 80 -11.76 3.35 -1.37
C HIS A 80 -13.22 3.67 -1.00
N LEU A 81 -14.09 2.65 -0.95
CA LEU A 81 -15.51 2.79 -0.60
C LEU A 81 -15.75 3.39 0.78
N TRP A 82 -14.93 3.06 1.77
CA TRP A 82 -15.32 3.22 3.17
C TRP A 82 -15.53 4.67 3.58
N SER A 83 -14.61 5.57 3.21
CA SER A 83 -14.77 6.99 3.54
C SER A 83 -16.03 7.58 2.91
N ILE A 84 -16.27 7.28 1.63
CA ILE A 84 -17.41 7.77 0.85
C ILE A 84 -18.73 7.24 1.42
N PHE A 85 -18.80 5.94 1.70
CA PHE A 85 -19.99 5.32 2.27
C PHE A 85 -20.30 5.85 3.68
N ILE A 86 -19.29 5.99 4.54
CA ILE A 86 -19.48 6.51 5.90
C ILE A 86 -19.97 7.96 5.86
N ASP A 87 -19.43 8.79 4.96
CA ASP A 87 -19.90 10.17 4.77
C ASP A 87 -21.36 10.22 4.26
N TYR A 88 -21.71 9.37 3.29
CA TYR A 88 -23.10 9.22 2.84
C TYR A 88 -24.02 8.81 3.99
N TYR A 89 -23.63 7.77 4.74
CA TYR A 89 -24.46 7.19 5.79
C TYR A 89 -24.67 8.18 6.94
N ALA A 90 -23.62 8.91 7.34
CA ALA A 90 -23.71 9.94 8.36
C ALA A 90 -24.64 11.10 7.97
N LYS A 91 -24.66 11.52 6.69
CA LYS A 91 -25.58 12.56 6.20
C LYS A 91 -27.03 12.10 6.22
N ASN A 92 -27.31 10.90 5.72
CA ASN A 92 -28.67 10.34 5.72
C ASN A 92 -29.22 10.18 7.13
N ILE A 93 -28.40 9.78 8.12
CA ILE A 93 -28.84 9.74 9.52
C ILE A 93 -29.18 11.15 10.03
N ARG A 94 -28.37 12.17 9.71
CA ARG A 94 -28.57 13.54 10.20
C ARG A 94 -29.78 14.23 9.59
N GLU A 95 -29.99 14.09 8.29
CA GLU A 95 -31.16 14.66 7.58
C GLU A 95 -32.48 14.11 8.16
N ASN A 96 -32.48 12.86 8.61
CA ASN A 96 -33.64 12.23 9.24
C ASN A 96 -33.87 12.62 10.72
N ILE A 97 -32.91 13.28 11.39
CA ILE A 97 -33.05 13.79 12.76
C ILE A 97 -33.47 15.28 12.75
N GLY A 98 -33.32 15.96 11.62
CA GLY A 98 -33.46 17.42 11.50
C GLY A 98 -34.88 17.97 11.34
N ASP A 99 -35.88 17.15 10.99
CA ASP A 99 -37.26 17.58 10.79
C ASP A 99 -38.22 16.86 11.75
N ASN A 100 -38.74 17.62 12.73
CA ASN A 100 -39.92 17.35 13.55
C ASN A 100 -40.08 15.93 14.16
N GLN A 101 -39.60 15.82 15.40
CA GLN A 101 -39.77 14.67 16.31
C GLN A 101 -41.24 14.33 16.68
N GLU A 102 -42.25 15.01 16.14
CA GLU A 102 -43.66 14.78 16.47
C GLU A 102 -44.47 14.05 15.38
N ASN A 103 -43.95 13.86 14.17
CA ASN A 103 -44.60 13.06 13.13
C ASN A 103 -43.59 12.21 12.33
N ALA A 104 -42.59 11.63 12.99
CA ALA A 104 -41.68 10.65 12.37
C ALA A 104 -42.38 9.28 12.23
N SER A 105 -43.50 9.26 11.51
CA SER A 105 -44.14 8.05 11.02
C SER A 105 -44.22 8.16 9.51
N GLU A 106 -43.27 7.54 8.82
CA GLU A 106 -43.54 6.68 7.66
C GLU A 106 -42.25 5.95 7.26
N GLU A 107 -42.32 4.64 7.37
CA GLU A 107 -41.42 3.58 6.91
C GLU A 107 -40.20 4.03 6.08
N ARG A 108 -39.05 4.26 6.75
CA ARG A 108 -37.79 3.88 6.11
C ARG A 108 -37.93 2.41 5.73
N ASP A 109 -37.63 2.06 4.49
CA ASP A 109 -37.63 0.67 4.05
C ASP A 109 -36.83 -0.15 5.08
N THR A 110 -37.50 -1.09 5.73
CA THR A 110 -36.90 -1.92 6.80
C THR A 110 -35.61 -2.60 6.32
N TYR A 111 -35.49 -2.79 5.00
CA TYR A 111 -34.31 -3.30 4.35
C TYR A 111 -33.14 -2.33 4.37
N GLU A 112 -33.33 -1.04 4.07
CA GLU A 112 -32.25 -0.03 4.11
C GLU A 112 -31.64 0.08 5.50
N GLN A 113 -32.48 0.12 6.53
CA GLN A 113 -32.01 0.21 7.92
C GLN A 113 -31.19 -1.01 8.32
N SER A 114 -31.61 -2.19 7.86
CA SER A 114 -30.96 -3.46 8.21
C SER A 114 -29.69 -3.71 7.38
N ASN A 115 -29.63 -3.18 6.15
CA ASN A 115 -28.56 -3.43 5.19
C ASN A 115 -28.08 -2.13 4.51
N PRO A 116 -27.55 -1.16 5.27
CA PRO A 116 -27.27 0.18 4.74
C PRO A 116 -26.23 0.20 3.62
N LEU A 117 -25.27 -0.73 3.66
CA LEU A 117 -24.24 -0.87 2.63
C LEU A 117 -24.79 -1.48 1.34
N ASP A 118 -25.69 -2.45 1.44
CA ASP A 118 -26.32 -3.08 0.28
C ASP A 118 -27.27 -2.10 -0.40
N TRP A 119 -28.02 -1.34 0.40
CA TRP A 119 -28.84 -0.24 -0.09
C TRP A 119 -28.00 0.82 -0.83
N TYR A 120 -26.95 1.33 -0.20
CA TYR A 120 -26.03 2.28 -0.84
C TYR A 120 -25.45 1.73 -2.14
N THR A 121 -25.06 0.44 -2.13
CA THR A 121 -24.55 -0.26 -3.31
C THR A 121 -25.57 -0.26 -4.44
N ARG A 122 -26.82 -0.63 -4.16
CA ARG A 122 -27.89 -0.70 -5.15
C ARG A 122 -28.18 0.66 -5.76
N ILE A 123 -28.48 1.67 -4.95
CA ILE A 123 -28.87 3.00 -5.47
C ILE A 123 -27.72 3.66 -6.24
N SER A 124 -26.47 3.47 -5.80
CA SER A 124 -25.29 4.06 -6.44
C SER A 124 -25.01 3.41 -7.78
N ILE A 125 -25.02 2.07 -7.84
CA ILE A 125 -24.74 1.32 -9.08
C ILE A 125 -25.88 1.51 -10.09
N GLU A 126 -27.14 1.51 -9.68
CA GLU A 126 -28.26 1.80 -10.60
C GLU A 126 -28.18 3.19 -11.20
N SER A 127 -27.92 4.20 -10.37
CA SER A 127 -27.72 5.58 -10.83
C SER A 127 -26.52 5.68 -11.77
N ALA A 128 -25.42 5.00 -11.44
CA ALA A 128 -24.21 4.96 -12.25
C ALA A 128 -24.46 4.36 -13.64
N VAL A 129 -25.12 3.21 -13.71
CA VAL A 129 -25.44 2.52 -14.96
C VAL A 129 -26.38 3.36 -15.81
N LYS A 130 -27.47 3.91 -15.24
CA LYS A 130 -28.40 4.81 -15.96
C LYS A 130 -27.67 6.00 -16.58
N ARG A 131 -26.79 6.66 -15.82
CA ARG A 131 -25.98 7.78 -16.30
C ARG A 131 -24.99 7.36 -17.38
N ALA A 132 -24.36 6.20 -17.23
CA ALA A 132 -23.40 5.69 -18.20
C ALA A 132 -24.08 5.38 -19.53
N VAL A 133 -25.22 4.69 -19.51
CA VAL A 133 -26.04 4.38 -20.69
C VAL A 133 -26.51 5.66 -21.39
N SER A 134 -27.00 6.64 -20.62
CA SER A 134 -27.43 7.94 -21.18
C SER A 134 -26.29 8.71 -21.86
N LYS A 135 -25.07 8.68 -21.30
CA LYS A 135 -23.89 9.34 -21.88
C LYS A 135 -23.35 8.62 -23.10
N PHE A 136 -23.25 7.29 -23.02
CA PHE A 136 -22.75 6.43 -24.09
C PHE A 136 -23.66 6.50 -25.33
N SER A 137 -24.96 6.55 -25.09
CA SER A 137 -25.96 6.51 -26.13
C SER A 137 -26.60 7.89 -26.32
N LYS A 138 -25.88 8.82 -26.96
CA LYS A 138 -26.41 10.17 -27.24
C LYS A 138 -27.72 10.19 -28.05
N ASN A 139 -28.16 9.06 -28.63
CA ASN A 139 -29.40 8.90 -29.40
C ASN A 139 -30.11 7.53 -29.30
N ALA A 140 -29.77 6.63 -28.38
CA ALA A 140 -30.52 5.37 -28.22
C ALA A 140 -30.92 5.13 -26.77
N SER A 141 -32.16 5.48 -26.45
CA SER A 141 -32.90 5.18 -25.22
C SER A 141 -33.09 3.66 -24.95
N ASN A 142 -32.46 2.79 -25.72
CA ASN A 142 -32.82 1.37 -25.84
C ASN A 142 -31.66 0.41 -25.57
N LEU A 143 -30.51 0.87 -25.03
CA LEU A 143 -29.47 -0.06 -24.59
C LEU A 143 -29.98 -0.79 -23.35
N GLU A 144 -30.28 -2.07 -23.51
CA GLU A 144 -30.75 -2.92 -22.42
C GLU A 144 -29.58 -3.43 -21.58
N TYR A 145 -29.86 -3.63 -20.30
CA TYR A 145 -28.91 -4.17 -19.35
C TYR A 145 -29.62 -4.86 -18.20
N GLU A 146 -28.92 -5.77 -17.54
CA GLU A 146 -29.36 -6.42 -16.31
C GLU A 146 -28.27 -6.27 -15.25
N ILE A 147 -28.69 -5.92 -14.02
CA ILE A 147 -27.80 -5.83 -12.86
C ILE A 147 -28.17 -6.96 -11.91
N ARG A 148 -27.16 -7.72 -11.47
CA ARG A 148 -27.28 -8.70 -10.39
C ARG A 148 -26.30 -8.34 -9.28
N TYR A 149 -26.76 -8.38 -8.04
CA TYR A 149 -25.98 -8.03 -6.86
C TYR A 149 -25.49 -9.27 -6.12
N VAL A 150 -24.41 -9.11 -5.33
CA VAL A 150 -23.88 -10.21 -4.50
C VAL A 150 -24.86 -10.71 -3.44
N PHE A 151 -25.84 -9.88 -3.08
CA PHE A 151 -26.90 -10.18 -2.12
C PHE A 151 -28.24 -10.57 -2.77
N ASP A 152 -28.29 -10.74 -4.11
CA ASP A 152 -29.47 -11.31 -4.76
C ASP A 152 -29.45 -12.84 -4.61
N LEU A 153 -30.31 -13.36 -3.74
CA LEU A 153 -30.37 -14.79 -3.39
C LEU A 153 -31.49 -15.55 -4.09
N SER A 154 -32.30 -14.88 -4.92
CA SER A 154 -33.36 -15.55 -5.68
C SER A 154 -32.75 -16.42 -6.78
N GLU A 155 -33.34 -17.57 -7.04
CA GLU A 155 -32.80 -18.57 -7.98
C GLU A 155 -32.57 -17.98 -9.38
N ASP A 156 -33.41 -17.03 -9.81
CA ASP A 156 -33.35 -16.36 -11.11
C ASP A 156 -32.23 -15.31 -11.23
N LYS A 157 -31.72 -14.79 -10.10
CA LYS A 157 -30.70 -13.72 -10.07
C LYS A 157 -29.41 -14.11 -9.37
N PHE A 158 -29.35 -15.26 -8.72
CA PHE A 158 -28.17 -15.68 -7.99
C PHE A 158 -26.97 -15.83 -8.93
N VAL A 159 -25.82 -15.30 -8.52
CA VAL A 159 -24.54 -15.39 -9.24
C VAL A 159 -23.46 -15.85 -8.28
N ALA A 160 -22.68 -16.85 -8.68
CA ALA A 160 -21.52 -17.31 -7.91
C ALA A 160 -20.35 -16.31 -8.06
N PHE A 161 -20.41 -15.20 -7.33
CA PHE A 161 -19.48 -14.07 -7.49
C PHE A 161 -17.99 -14.44 -7.35
N GLN A 162 -17.67 -15.46 -6.55
CA GLN A 162 -16.28 -15.92 -6.43
C GLN A 162 -15.76 -16.54 -7.73
N GLN A 163 -16.59 -17.37 -8.36
CA GLN A 163 -16.32 -17.93 -9.68
C GLN A 163 -16.32 -16.84 -10.74
N LEU A 164 -17.30 -15.93 -10.68
CA LEU A 164 -17.41 -14.80 -11.60
C LEU A 164 -16.14 -13.94 -11.60
N ALA A 165 -15.58 -13.60 -10.44
CA ALA A 165 -14.38 -12.79 -10.36
C ALA A 165 -13.15 -13.47 -10.99
N GLN A 166 -13.05 -14.80 -10.90
CA GLN A 166 -12.02 -15.59 -11.59
C GLN A 166 -12.23 -15.56 -13.10
N ASP A 167 -13.46 -15.78 -13.56
CA ASP A 167 -13.81 -15.84 -14.98
C ASP A 167 -13.72 -14.46 -15.65
N ALA A 168 -14.07 -13.40 -14.93
CA ALA A 168 -13.86 -12.03 -15.35
C ALA A 168 -12.37 -11.66 -15.43
N GLY A 169 -11.48 -12.45 -14.82
CA GLY A 169 -10.06 -12.16 -14.73
C GLY A 169 -9.74 -11.04 -13.73
N LEU A 170 -10.60 -10.83 -12.73
CA LEU A 170 -10.45 -9.81 -11.70
C LEU A 170 -9.59 -10.33 -10.54
N ALA A 171 -9.88 -11.52 -10.02
CA ALA A 171 -9.20 -12.04 -8.83
C ALA A 171 -9.19 -13.57 -8.81
N TYR A 172 -8.09 -14.14 -8.32
CA TYR A 172 -7.94 -15.59 -8.19
C TYR A 172 -8.91 -16.15 -7.17
N TYR A 173 -9.73 -17.13 -7.54
CA TYR A 173 -10.58 -17.83 -6.59
C TYR A 173 -9.82 -18.98 -5.91
N ASN A 174 -9.37 -18.76 -4.67
CA ASN A 174 -8.70 -19.77 -3.87
C ASN A 174 -9.74 -20.76 -3.30
N ARG A 175 -9.79 -21.98 -3.85
CA ARG A 175 -10.74 -23.03 -3.44
C ARG A 175 -10.48 -23.63 -2.07
N ILE A 176 -9.34 -23.34 -1.45
CA ILE A 176 -9.00 -23.88 -0.14
C ILE A 176 -9.78 -23.14 0.94
N CYS A 177 -9.78 -21.80 0.90
CA CYS A 177 -10.45 -20.95 1.88
C CYS A 177 -11.69 -20.21 1.33
N TYR A 178 -12.01 -20.45 0.06
CA TYR A 178 -13.10 -19.83 -0.67
C TYR A 178 -13.00 -18.29 -0.81
N LEU A 179 -11.81 -17.70 -0.71
CA LEU A 179 -11.63 -16.26 -0.92
C LEU A 179 -11.19 -15.95 -2.36
N ASN A 180 -11.62 -14.80 -2.89
CA ASN A 180 -10.95 -14.20 -4.03
C ASN A 180 -9.73 -13.41 -3.58
N VAL A 181 -8.61 -13.57 -4.27
CA VAL A 181 -7.35 -12.88 -4.00
C VAL A 181 -6.98 -12.07 -5.23
N HIS A 182 -7.13 -10.74 -5.13
CA HIS A 182 -6.68 -9.80 -6.15
C HIS A 182 -5.14 -9.74 -6.17
N PRO A 183 -4.49 -9.66 -7.34
CA PRO A 183 -3.02 -9.60 -7.42
C PRO A 183 -2.42 -8.41 -6.65
N GLU A 184 -3.10 -7.26 -6.65
CA GLU A 184 -2.63 -6.04 -5.99
C GLU A 184 -3.19 -5.84 -4.57
N TYR A 185 -4.47 -6.15 -4.36
CA TYR A 185 -5.19 -5.83 -3.12
C TYR A 185 -5.32 -7.04 -2.20
N GLY A 186 -4.83 -8.21 -2.62
CA GLY A 186 -5.06 -9.47 -1.92
C GLY A 186 -6.56 -9.74 -1.76
N PRO A 187 -6.98 -10.33 -0.63
CA PRO A 187 -8.40 -10.56 -0.34
C PRO A 187 -9.14 -9.30 0.14
N TRP A 188 -8.51 -8.13 0.16
CA TRP A 188 -9.12 -6.88 0.64
C TRP A 188 -9.94 -6.17 -0.45
N ILE A 189 -10.86 -6.93 -1.05
CA ILE A 189 -11.79 -6.45 -2.06
C ILE A 189 -13.22 -6.83 -1.64
N GLY A 190 -14.19 -6.00 -2.00
CA GLY A 190 -15.62 -6.33 -1.93
C GLY A 190 -16.18 -6.47 -3.33
N LEU A 191 -16.69 -7.65 -3.69
CA LEU A 191 -17.48 -7.83 -4.91
C LEU A 191 -18.91 -7.33 -4.64
N ARG A 192 -19.51 -6.60 -5.59
CA ARG A 192 -20.77 -5.89 -5.36
C ARG A 192 -21.85 -6.25 -6.35
N ALA A 193 -21.53 -6.15 -7.64
CA ALA A 193 -22.49 -6.36 -8.70
C ALA A 193 -21.82 -6.85 -9.98
N VAL A 194 -22.63 -7.41 -10.87
CA VAL A 194 -22.32 -7.60 -12.27
C VAL A 194 -23.40 -6.92 -13.10
N VAL A 195 -22.98 -6.18 -14.11
CA VAL A 195 -23.88 -5.56 -15.07
C VAL A 195 -23.61 -6.18 -16.43
N THR A 196 -24.63 -6.74 -17.06
CA THR A 196 -24.53 -7.28 -18.42
C THR A 196 -25.32 -6.40 -19.36
N PHE A 197 -24.70 -5.95 -20.44
CA PHE A 197 -25.25 -5.02 -21.42
C PHE A 197 -25.53 -5.74 -22.74
N ASP A 198 -26.61 -5.37 -23.41
CA ASP A 198 -27.00 -5.92 -24.72
C ASP A 198 -26.15 -5.36 -25.87
N ILE A 199 -24.82 -5.48 -25.77
CA ILE A 199 -23.84 -5.09 -26.79
C ILE A 199 -22.68 -6.10 -26.86
N ASP A 200 -21.95 -6.04 -27.97
CA ASP A 200 -20.73 -6.83 -28.14
C ASP A 200 -19.72 -6.52 -27.04
N GLY A 201 -19.24 -7.59 -26.40
CA GLY A 201 -18.22 -7.54 -25.37
C GLY A 201 -16.80 -7.76 -25.90
N PRO A 202 -15.82 -7.83 -24.99
CA PRO A 202 -14.44 -8.13 -25.35
C PRO A 202 -14.31 -9.57 -25.91
N PRO A 203 -13.67 -9.77 -27.09
CA PRO A 203 -13.64 -11.05 -27.82
C PRO A 203 -12.78 -12.16 -27.20
N LYS A 204 -12.53 -12.13 -25.87
CA LYS A 204 -11.62 -12.97 -25.05
C LYS A 204 -10.21 -12.36 -24.93
N LEU A 205 -10.00 -11.54 -23.90
CA LEU A 205 -8.79 -10.71 -23.77
C LEU A 205 -7.81 -11.16 -22.67
N TYR A 206 -8.22 -11.94 -21.67
CA TYR A 206 -7.43 -12.07 -20.43
C TYR A 206 -7.24 -13.52 -19.96
N PRO A 207 -6.02 -13.92 -19.57
CA PRO A 207 -5.78 -15.22 -18.96
C PRO A 207 -6.54 -15.35 -17.64
N THR A 208 -6.80 -16.59 -17.23
CA THR A 208 -7.36 -16.85 -15.91
C THR A 208 -6.33 -16.45 -14.85
N PRO A 209 -6.71 -15.67 -13.82
CA PRO A 209 -5.80 -15.31 -12.74
C PRO A 209 -5.21 -16.57 -12.09
N GLY A 210 -3.89 -16.59 -11.94
CA GLY A 210 -3.20 -17.59 -11.13
C GLY A 210 -3.23 -17.19 -9.65
N ASN A 211 -2.94 -18.15 -8.76
CA ASN A 211 -2.80 -17.87 -7.34
C ASN A 211 -1.66 -16.86 -7.14
N PRO A 212 -1.91 -15.65 -6.60
CA PRO A 212 -0.84 -14.68 -6.34
C PRO A 212 0.13 -15.15 -5.25
N TYR A 213 -0.30 -16.05 -4.35
CA TYR A 213 0.46 -16.50 -3.19
C TYR A 213 0.40 -18.03 -2.97
N PRO A 214 0.89 -18.85 -3.93
CA PRO A 214 0.79 -20.31 -3.85
C PRO A 214 1.59 -20.94 -2.70
N LYS A 215 2.60 -20.24 -2.16
CA LYS A 215 3.40 -20.72 -1.03
C LYS A 215 2.58 -20.87 0.26
N GLY A 216 1.47 -20.14 0.39
CA GLY A 216 0.59 -20.21 1.55
C GLY A 216 -0.37 -21.40 1.53
N ASP A 217 -0.58 -22.05 0.38
CA ASP A 217 -1.67 -23.01 0.19
C ASP A 217 -1.58 -24.23 1.10
N GLN A 218 -0.38 -24.73 1.40
CA GLN A 218 -0.23 -25.88 2.30
C GLN A 218 -0.63 -25.52 3.73
N LEU A 219 -0.17 -24.37 4.24
CA LEU A 219 -0.55 -23.88 5.57
C LEU A 219 -2.04 -23.54 5.62
N LEU A 220 -2.56 -22.95 4.54
CA LEU A 220 -3.97 -22.60 4.41
C LEU A 220 -4.87 -23.83 4.49
N LYS A 221 -4.49 -24.95 3.85
CA LYS A 221 -5.23 -26.23 3.93
C LYS A 221 -5.28 -26.73 5.36
N THR A 222 -4.13 -26.82 6.03
CA THR A 222 -4.06 -27.27 7.43
C THR A 222 -4.92 -26.41 8.35
N LYS A 223 -4.82 -25.07 8.22
CA LYS A 223 -5.61 -24.13 9.03
C LYS A 223 -7.10 -24.20 8.73
N MET A 224 -7.49 -24.41 7.47
CA MET A 224 -8.89 -24.57 7.11
C MET A 224 -9.49 -25.84 7.73
N GLU A 225 -8.74 -26.96 7.72
CA GLU A 225 -9.15 -28.19 8.40
C GLU A 225 -9.30 -28.00 9.92
N GLU A 226 -8.40 -27.25 10.56
CA GLU A 226 -8.48 -26.92 11.98
C GLU A 226 -9.74 -26.10 12.30
N VAL A 227 -10.06 -25.09 11.49
CA VAL A 227 -11.27 -24.26 11.66
C VAL A 227 -12.52 -25.11 11.51
N LEU A 228 -12.61 -25.93 10.45
CA LEU A 228 -13.79 -26.77 10.20
C LEU A 228 -13.98 -27.90 11.22
N LYS A 229 -12.90 -28.49 11.75
CA LYS A 229 -13.00 -29.51 12.82
C LYS A 229 -13.54 -28.93 14.12
N ASN A 230 -13.09 -27.72 14.49
CA ASN A 230 -13.57 -27.05 15.70
C ASN A 230 -15.05 -26.64 15.60
N ASP A 231 -15.54 -26.28 14.40
CA ASP A 231 -16.96 -26.01 14.17
C ASP A 231 -17.82 -27.27 14.37
N ASN A 232 -17.35 -28.44 13.91
CA ASN A 232 -18.07 -29.71 14.09
C ASN A 232 -18.16 -30.15 15.56
N ASP A 233 -17.11 -29.95 16.37
CA ASP A 233 -17.14 -30.27 17.81
C ASP A 233 -18.08 -29.33 18.60
N SER A 234 -18.32 -28.11 18.09
CA SER A 234 -19.28 -27.18 18.70
C SER A 234 -20.75 -27.53 18.42
N GLN A 235 -21.01 -28.44 17.47
CA GLN A 235 -22.36 -28.84 17.04
C GLN A 235 -22.86 -30.14 17.69
N PHE A 236 -22.08 -30.82 18.55
CA PHE A 236 -22.46 -32.08 19.19
C PHE A 236 -22.65 -31.96 20.71
N SER A 237 -23.68 -31.22 21.12
CA SER A 237 -24.30 -31.40 22.45
C SER A 237 -25.80 -31.14 22.39
N SER A 238 -26.49 -31.81 21.47
CA SER A 238 -27.94 -31.94 21.52
C SER A 238 -28.28 -32.99 22.58
N THR A 239 -28.39 -32.58 23.84
CA THR A 239 -29.08 -33.38 24.85
C THR A 239 -30.58 -33.33 24.51
N SER A 240 -31.18 -34.49 24.28
CA SER A 240 -32.62 -34.67 24.07
C SER A 240 -33.40 -34.14 25.28
N VAL A 241 -34.00 -32.96 25.15
CA VAL A 241 -34.96 -32.44 26.14
C VAL A 241 -36.35 -32.49 25.52
N THR A 242 -37.08 -33.56 25.86
CA THR A 242 -38.53 -33.59 25.75
C THR A 242 -39.11 -32.63 26.78
N ASN A 243 -39.61 -31.48 26.35
CA ASN A 243 -40.88 -30.88 26.80
C ASN A 243 -41.02 -29.45 26.24
N VAL A 244 -42.20 -29.24 25.65
CA VAL A 244 -42.75 -27.98 25.13
C VAL A 244 -42.80 -26.95 26.27
N ASP A 245 -42.51 -25.68 25.96
CA ASP A 245 -42.54 -24.47 26.82
C ASP A 245 -41.19 -23.77 27.10
N LYS A 246 -40.09 -24.11 26.42
CA LYS A 246 -38.79 -23.39 26.54
C LYS A 246 -38.24 -22.80 25.24
N GLU A 247 -39.05 -22.70 24.19
CA GLU A 247 -38.56 -22.41 22.84
C GLU A 247 -38.02 -20.98 22.65
N SER A 248 -38.54 -19.97 23.36
CA SER A 248 -38.08 -18.58 23.23
C SER A 248 -36.81 -18.26 24.04
N VAL A 249 -36.64 -18.89 25.20
CA VAL A 249 -35.47 -18.69 26.08
C VAL A 249 -34.29 -19.58 25.66
N ALA A 250 -34.55 -20.78 25.12
CA ALA A 250 -33.51 -21.65 24.59
C ALA A 250 -32.89 -21.10 23.30
N LYS A 251 -33.71 -20.52 22.39
CA LYS A 251 -33.23 -19.92 21.14
C LYS A 251 -32.35 -18.69 21.39
N THR A 252 -32.74 -17.84 22.34
CA THR A 252 -31.95 -16.66 22.74
C THR A 252 -30.64 -17.00 23.46
N ASN A 253 -30.59 -18.10 24.23
CA ASN A 253 -29.34 -18.55 24.85
C ASN A 253 -28.44 -19.33 23.87
N PHE A 254 -29.02 -20.12 22.97
CA PHE A 254 -28.29 -20.79 21.88
C PHE A 254 -27.65 -19.76 20.93
N ASP A 255 -28.42 -18.75 20.49
CA ASP A 255 -27.90 -17.66 19.66
C ASP A 255 -26.81 -16.87 20.38
N LYS A 256 -26.96 -16.59 21.68
CA LYS A 256 -25.91 -15.92 22.48
C LYS A 256 -24.64 -16.75 22.62
N GLN A 257 -24.75 -18.06 22.76
CA GLN A 257 -23.61 -18.97 22.93
C GLN A 257 -22.89 -19.20 21.61
N VAL A 258 -23.63 -19.34 20.50
CA VAL A 258 -23.09 -19.38 19.13
C VAL A 258 -22.41 -18.05 18.78
N ILE A 259 -23.03 -16.90 19.06
CA ILE A 259 -22.42 -15.57 18.85
C ILE A 259 -21.17 -15.39 19.73
N ALA A 260 -21.19 -15.89 20.98
CA ALA A 260 -20.03 -15.86 21.87
C ALA A 260 -18.87 -16.75 21.37
N ASN A 261 -19.18 -17.89 20.77
CA ASN A 261 -18.20 -18.80 20.17
C ASN A 261 -17.62 -18.23 18.85
N ILE A 262 -18.46 -17.65 17.98
CA ILE A 262 -18.01 -16.89 16.79
C ILE A 262 -17.10 -15.72 17.20
N ARG A 263 -17.44 -15.03 18.30
CA ARG A 263 -16.60 -13.97 18.90
C ARG A 263 -15.29 -14.47 19.47
N ARG A 264 -15.17 -15.75 19.83
CA ARG A 264 -13.91 -16.29 20.35
C ARG A 264 -12.91 -16.57 19.25
N ASP A 265 -13.34 -17.03 18.08
CA ASP A 265 -12.43 -17.58 17.05
C ASP A 265 -12.36 -16.78 15.74
N TRP A 266 -12.92 -15.56 15.68
CA TRP A 266 -12.84 -14.66 14.50
C TRP A 266 -11.40 -14.43 14.01
N TYR A 267 -10.41 -14.47 14.91
CA TYR A 267 -9.00 -14.30 14.57
C TYR A 267 -8.48 -15.45 13.68
N LYS A 268 -9.06 -16.65 13.75
CA LYS A 268 -8.70 -17.79 12.88
C LYS A 268 -9.11 -17.53 11.43
N TRP A 269 -10.31 -16.96 11.23
CA TRP A 269 -10.76 -16.54 9.90
C TRP A 269 -9.93 -15.40 9.34
N VAL A 270 -9.49 -14.48 10.20
CA VAL A 270 -8.52 -13.44 9.84
C VAL A 270 -7.16 -14.04 9.47
N GLU A 271 -6.66 -15.02 10.22
CA GLU A 271 -5.42 -15.75 9.90
C GLU A 271 -5.53 -16.44 8.53
N LEU A 272 -6.64 -17.13 8.22
CA LEU A 272 -6.87 -17.73 6.90
C LEU A 272 -6.80 -16.70 5.77
N ARG A 273 -7.48 -15.57 5.94
CA ARG A 273 -7.43 -14.45 4.98
C ARG A 273 -6.00 -13.94 4.81
N ASP A 274 -5.27 -13.75 5.90
CA ASP A 274 -3.92 -13.21 5.88
C ASP A 274 -2.92 -14.21 5.26
N ILE A 275 -3.11 -15.51 5.44
CA ILE A 275 -2.34 -16.55 4.72
C ILE A 275 -2.66 -16.50 3.22
N ALA A 276 -3.95 -16.47 2.85
CA ALA A 276 -4.37 -16.44 1.45
C ALA A 276 -3.89 -15.17 0.71
N GLY A 277 -3.83 -14.04 1.40
CA GLY A 277 -3.30 -12.78 0.88
C GLY A 277 -1.78 -12.62 0.99
N GLY A 278 -1.07 -13.64 1.50
CA GLY A 278 0.38 -13.58 1.70
C GLY A 278 0.84 -12.70 2.88
N PHE A 279 -0.06 -12.05 3.62
CA PHE A 279 0.24 -11.23 4.81
C PHE A 279 0.88 -12.03 5.94
N MET A 280 0.47 -13.27 6.16
CA MET A 280 1.15 -14.13 7.15
C MET A 280 2.54 -14.53 6.69
N THR A 281 2.82 -14.58 5.39
CA THR A 281 4.21 -14.74 4.92
C THR A 281 4.98 -13.43 4.94
N TYR A 282 4.35 -12.27 5.22
CA TYR A 282 5.03 -11.02 5.58
C TYR A 282 5.35 -10.97 7.08
N ILE A 283 4.45 -11.38 7.96
CA ILE A 283 4.74 -11.49 9.41
C ILE A 283 5.72 -12.64 9.67
N TYR A 284 5.56 -13.79 9.01
CA TYR A 284 6.57 -14.85 8.99
C TYR A 284 7.73 -14.53 8.07
N LYS A 285 7.64 -13.64 7.06
CA LYS A 285 8.87 -13.08 6.49
C LYS A 285 9.53 -12.21 7.50
N ASP A 286 8.87 -11.51 8.41
CA ASP A 286 9.54 -10.69 9.43
C ASP A 286 10.05 -11.57 10.59
N MET A 287 9.45 -12.74 10.82
CA MET A 287 9.89 -13.75 11.80
C MET A 287 10.95 -14.74 11.26
N PHE A 288 10.87 -15.13 9.98
CA PHE A 288 11.94 -15.84 9.25
C PHE A 288 12.97 -14.89 8.65
N ARG A 289 12.67 -13.60 8.53
CA ARG A 289 13.69 -12.55 8.50
C ARG A 289 14.30 -12.50 9.87
N ALA A 290 13.60 -12.52 11.00
CA ALA A 290 14.29 -12.57 12.29
C ALA A 290 15.28 -13.77 12.44
N THR A 291 15.18 -14.84 11.64
CA THR A 291 16.21 -15.90 11.57
C THR A 291 17.12 -15.86 10.31
N SER A 292 16.66 -15.40 9.14
CA SER A 292 17.47 -15.29 7.90
C SER A 292 18.13 -13.91 7.71
N VAL A 293 17.62 -12.89 8.39
CA VAL A 293 18.25 -11.57 8.61
C VAL A 293 19.41 -11.72 9.57
N PHE A 294 19.48 -12.72 10.46
CA PHE A 294 20.74 -12.99 11.18
C PHE A 294 21.86 -13.49 10.25
N PHE A 295 21.54 -14.22 9.18
CA PHE A 295 22.54 -14.74 8.23
C PHE A 295 22.83 -13.77 7.06
N LEU A 296 21.88 -12.91 6.68
CA LEU A 296 22.09 -11.85 5.66
C LEU A 296 22.50 -10.49 6.24
N ILE A 297 22.23 -10.17 7.52
CA ILE A 297 22.87 -9.02 8.22
C ILE A 297 24.35 -9.26 8.38
N ALA A 298 24.80 -10.50 8.60
CA ALA A 298 26.23 -10.81 8.58
C ALA A 298 26.92 -10.46 7.23
N CYS A 299 26.16 -10.42 6.12
CA CYS A 299 26.67 -10.10 4.79
C CYS A 299 26.30 -8.69 4.27
N PHE A 300 25.41 -7.94 4.94
CA PHE A 300 25.02 -6.57 4.56
C PHE A 300 25.43 -5.49 5.60
N VAL A 301 26.23 -5.85 6.62
CA VAL A 301 26.83 -4.94 7.63
C VAL A 301 28.12 -4.26 7.14
N PHE A 302 28.36 -4.19 5.84
CA PHE A 302 29.40 -3.31 5.27
C PHE A 302 28.79 -2.56 4.06
N GLY A 303 28.42 -1.29 4.13
CA GLY A 303 28.52 -0.34 5.22
C GLY A 303 27.77 0.97 4.90
N ILE A 304 27.07 1.48 5.91
CA ILE A 304 27.02 2.92 6.16
C ILE A 304 27.75 3.05 7.48
N HIS A 305 29.07 3.18 7.41
CA HIS A 305 29.89 3.33 8.60
C HIS A 305 29.81 4.80 9.00
N ALA A 306 28.96 5.14 9.96
CA ALA A 306 29.15 6.38 10.72
C ALA A 306 30.49 6.21 11.45
N ALA A 307 31.48 7.03 11.10
CA ALA A 307 32.79 6.98 11.73
C ALA A 307 32.82 7.93 12.93
N ASN A 308 33.40 7.47 14.03
CA ASN A 308 33.81 8.34 15.13
C ASN A 308 35.21 8.87 14.81
N ILE A 309 35.31 10.17 14.56
CA ILE A 309 36.58 10.78 14.16
C ILE A 309 37.03 11.74 15.25
N THR A 310 38.19 11.45 15.83
CA THR A 310 38.74 12.24 16.93
C THR A 310 39.66 13.33 16.41
N ILE A 311 39.39 14.58 16.82
CA ILE A 311 40.24 15.75 16.57
C ILE A 311 40.86 16.16 17.91
N GLN A 312 42.17 16.02 18.03
CA GLN A 312 42.89 16.43 19.22
C GLN A 312 43.03 17.95 19.22
N VAL A 313 42.65 18.57 20.34
CA VAL A 313 42.65 20.02 20.50
C VAL A 313 43.82 20.43 21.39
N GLY A 314 44.69 21.32 20.90
CA GLY A 314 45.83 21.82 21.67
C GLY A 314 47.01 20.85 21.81
N GLN A 315 46.89 19.64 21.23
CA GLN A 315 47.94 18.63 21.33
C GLN A 315 49.17 19.07 20.52
N GLY A 316 50.24 19.40 21.24
CA GLY A 316 51.49 19.87 20.64
C GLY A 316 51.44 21.31 20.14
N GLY A 317 50.62 22.18 20.76
CA GLY A 317 50.61 23.63 20.54
C GLY A 317 49.25 24.18 20.08
N LEU A 318 49.27 25.37 19.47
CA LEU A 318 48.07 26.09 18.99
C LEU A 318 47.50 25.46 17.70
N LYS A 319 47.05 24.20 17.75
CA LYS A 319 46.56 23.47 16.56
C LYS A 319 45.47 22.46 16.88
N PHE A 320 44.73 22.11 15.83
CA PHE A 320 43.84 20.95 15.77
C PHE A 320 44.55 19.82 15.03
N VAL A 321 44.40 18.58 15.51
CA VAL A 321 45.01 17.39 14.87
C VAL A 321 43.96 16.30 14.68
N PRO A 322 43.53 16.01 13.44
CA PRO A 322 43.89 16.72 12.20
C PRO A 322 43.28 18.14 12.14
N GLN A 323 43.94 19.04 11.44
CA GLN A 323 43.47 20.42 11.25
C GLN A 323 42.30 20.49 10.25
N ASN A 324 42.41 19.71 9.16
CA ASN A 324 41.39 19.62 8.13
C ASN A 324 40.96 18.16 7.99
N ILE A 325 39.67 17.94 7.72
CA ILE A 325 39.10 16.61 7.69
C ILE A 325 38.01 16.50 6.64
N THR A 326 37.87 15.31 6.05
CA THR A 326 36.77 14.96 5.15
C THR A 326 35.90 13.94 5.84
N VAL A 327 34.60 14.19 5.85
CA VAL A 327 33.60 13.39 6.56
C VAL A 327 32.38 13.15 5.68
N ASN A 328 31.59 12.15 6.05
CA ASN A 328 30.28 11.90 5.49
C ASN A 328 29.18 12.40 6.42
N THR A 329 28.00 12.66 5.87
CA THR A 329 26.80 12.92 6.67
C THR A 329 26.55 11.76 7.61
N GLY A 330 26.32 12.07 8.89
CA GLY A 330 26.12 11.07 9.95
C GLY A 330 27.40 10.64 10.68
N ASP A 331 28.58 11.09 10.28
CA ASP A 331 29.80 10.92 11.07
C ASP A 331 29.73 11.75 12.37
N THR A 332 30.42 11.27 13.41
CA THR A 332 30.51 11.95 14.70
C THR A 332 31.94 12.44 14.92
N LEU A 333 32.09 13.77 15.05
CA LEU A 333 33.36 14.40 15.38
C LEU A 333 33.50 14.51 16.90
N ILE A 334 34.63 14.01 17.42
CA ILE A 334 34.98 14.06 18.83
C ILE A 334 36.20 14.96 18.98
N PHE A 335 35.98 16.21 19.41
CA PHE A 335 37.07 17.10 19.79
C PHE A 335 37.54 16.72 21.19
N ASN A 336 38.82 16.35 21.34
CA ASN A 336 39.37 15.82 22.57
C ASN A 336 40.52 16.69 23.09
N TRP A 337 40.41 17.11 24.35
CA TRP A 337 41.43 17.82 25.10
C TRP A 337 42.04 16.83 26.11
N ALA A 338 43.21 16.28 25.78
CA ALA A 338 43.86 15.29 26.64
C ALA A 338 44.74 15.92 27.73
N ASN A 339 45.43 17.02 27.42
CA ASN A 339 46.23 17.86 28.34
C ASN A 339 46.80 19.06 27.53
N GLY A 340 46.78 20.29 28.04
CA GLY A 340 47.24 21.48 27.32
C GLY A 340 46.85 22.81 27.97
N GLY A 341 46.94 23.90 27.20
CA GLY A 341 46.41 25.22 27.57
C GLY A 341 44.91 25.36 27.25
N PRO A 342 44.27 26.50 27.59
CA PRO A 342 42.86 26.73 27.26
C PRO A 342 42.68 26.82 25.73
N HIS A 343 41.74 26.04 25.19
CA HIS A 343 41.37 26.07 23.78
C HIS A 343 39.85 25.93 23.60
N SER A 344 39.32 26.34 22.46
CA SER A 344 37.91 26.20 22.10
C SER A 344 37.75 25.73 20.66
N VAL A 345 36.55 25.25 20.34
CA VAL A 345 36.11 24.86 19.01
C VAL A 345 34.83 25.65 18.71
N VAL A 346 34.94 26.63 17.82
CA VAL A 346 33.87 27.56 17.49
C VAL A 346 33.66 27.57 15.98
N ARG A 347 32.41 27.44 15.52
CA ARG A 347 32.07 27.53 14.10
C ARG A 347 32.28 28.95 13.56
N SER A 348 32.82 29.07 12.34
CA SER A 348 33.03 30.33 11.62
C SER A 348 32.16 30.43 10.35
N ASP A 349 31.75 31.65 10.00
CA ASP A 349 31.00 31.96 8.77
C ASP A 349 31.91 32.29 7.57
N GLY A 350 33.19 32.58 7.79
CA GLY A 350 34.15 32.87 6.73
C GLY A 350 35.02 31.68 6.37
N PRO A 351 35.86 31.80 5.33
CA PRO A 351 36.81 30.75 5.00
C PRO A 351 37.78 30.52 6.17
N ALA A 352 38.50 29.40 6.12
CA ALA A 352 39.64 29.13 6.99
C ALA A 352 40.49 30.38 7.23
N SER A 353 40.99 30.57 8.45
CA SER A 353 41.74 31.74 8.94
C SER A 353 40.98 33.04 9.19
N ASN A 354 39.67 33.13 8.90
CA ASN A 354 38.94 34.37 9.14
C ASN A 354 38.70 34.67 10.64
N CYS A 355 38.82 33.69 11.54
CA CYS A 355 38.69 33.84 13.01
C CYS A 355 37.42 34.57 13.48
N VAL A 356 36.38 34.66 12.65
CA VAL A 356 35.10 35.28 12.98
C VAL A 356 34.13 34.20 13.43
N LYS A 357 33.60 34.34 14.65
CA LYS A 357 32.54 33.47 15.18
C LYS A 357 31.25 33.59 14.37
N SER A 358 30.65 32.46 14.02
CA SER A 358 29.37 32.40 13.32
C SER A 358 28.23 32.95 14.18
N LEU A 359 27.36 33.76 13.58
CA LEU A 359 26.13 34.26 14.21
C LEU A 359 24.90 33.44 13.85
N ARG A 360 25.07 32.33 13.12
CA ARG A 360 23.96 31.46 12.70
C ARG A 360 23.37 30.74 13.91
N ALA A 361 22.04 30.63 13.93
CA ALA A 361 21.34 29.81 14.90
C ALA A 361 21.79 28.34 14.78
N GLY A 362 22.18 27.72 15.90
CA GLY A 362 22.69 26.34 15.92
C GLY A 362 24.17 26.20 15.59
N ALA A 363 24.93 27.28 15.42
CA ALA A 363 26.39 27.22 15.31
C ALA A 363 27.02 26.66 16.59
N PHE A 364 27.85 25.61 16.44
CA PHE A 364 28.48 24.97 17.60
C PHE A 364 29.54 25.87 18.24
N ASN A 365 29.66 25.74 19.56
CA ASN A 365 30.70 26.37 20.37
C ASN A 365 30.94 25.50 21.61
N SER A 366 32.16 24.97 21.76
CA SER A 366 32.52 24.15 22.92
C SER A 366 32.70 24.94 24.22
N GLY A 367 32.85 26.27 24.15
CA GLY A 367 33.47 27.07 25.20
C GLY A 367 34.98 26.80 25.29
N GLN A 368 35.67 27.52 26.18
CA GLN A 368 37.09 27.27 26.47
C GLN A 368 37.22 26.06 27.42
N MET A 369 38.06 25.11 27.05
CA MET A 369 38.30 23.88 27.78
C MET A 369 39.81 23.61 27.90
N ILE A 370 40.22 22.96 28.98
CA ILE A 370 41.61 22.52 29.24
C ILE A 370 41.71 20.99 29.11
N ILE A 371 40.71 20.26 29.63
CA ILE A 371 40.56 18.80 29.52
C ILE A 371 39.08 18.51 29.27
N GLY A 372 38.77 17.50 28.45
CA GLY A 372 37.41 17.05 28.19
C GLY A 372 37.15 16.73 26.73
N THR A 373 35.88 16.53 26.37
CA THR A 373 35.45 16.26 25.01
C THR A 373 34.27 17.13 24.61
N PHE A 374 34.23 17.47 23.32
CA PHE A 374 33.09 18.13 22.67
C PHE A 374 32.71 17.31 21.44
N VAL A 375 31.42 17.00 21.30
CA VAL A 375 30.91 16.12 20.26
C VAL A 375 30.05 16.90 19.28
N TYR A 376 30.26 16.66 17.99
CA TYR A 376 29.45 17.23 16.92
C TYR A 376 29.05 16.14 15.93
N ASP A 377 27.74 15.94 15.79
CA ASP A 377 27.18 15.04 14.77
C ASP A 377 27.01 15.81 13.46
N VAL A 378 27.61 15.30 12.39
CA VAL A 378 27.59 15.93 11.07
C VAL A 378 26.22 15.74 10.43
N THR A 379 25.42 16.80 10.40
CA THR A 379 24.07 16.78 9.81
C THR A 379 24.04 17.35 8.39
N GLU A 380 25.07 18.11 8.01
CA GLU A 380 25.20 18.64 6.66
C GLU A 380 25.33 17.52 5.61
N THR A 381 24.80 17.77 4.41
CA THR A 381 24.82 16.81 3.29
C THR A 381 25.97 17.04 2.30
N SER A 382 26.54 18.25 2.28
CA SER A 382 27.72 18.61 1.49
C SER A 382 28.27 19.98 1.91
N GLY A 383 29.51 20.29 1.50
CA GLY A 383 30.11 21.62 1.67
C GLY A 383 31.13 21.71 2.81
N ASN A 384 31.62 22.93 3.07
CA ASN A 384 32.67 23.16 4.06
C ASN A 384 32.12 23.80 5.33
N ILE A 385 32.52 23.27 6.48
CA ILE A 385 32.30 23.85 7.80
C ILE A 385 33.66 24.33 8.32
N PHE A 386 33.75 25.63 8.59
CA PHE A 386 34.95 26.26 9.12
C PHE A 386 34.85 26.37 10.64
N TYR A 387 35.95 26.12 11.34
CA TYR A 387 36.01 26.24 12.79
C TYR A 387 37.36 26.77 13.27
N PHE A 388 37.40 27.36 14.47
CA PHE A 388 38.61 27.93 15.04
C PHE A 388 38.60 27.97 16.56
N CYS A 389 39.76 28.30 17.15
CA CYS A 389 39.89 28.59 18.57
C CYS A 389 39.72 30.08 18.86
N ASP A 390 38.71 30.42 19.66
CA ASP A 390 38.31 31.77 20.08
C ASP A 390 39.07 32.27 21.33
N VAL A 391 40.23 31.69 21.61
CA VAL A 391 41.14 32.22 22.64
C VAL A 391 41.97 33.32 21.96
N PRO A 392 42.15 34.50 22.60
CA PRO A 392 42.94 35.58 22.03
C PRO A 392 44.29 35.08 21.49
N SER A 393 44.70 35.59 20.33
CA SER A 393 45.87 35.22 19.52
C SER A 393 45.98 33.77 19.03
N HIS A 394 45.15 32.81 19.50
CA HIS A 394 45.29 31.41 19.08
C HIS A 394 44.91 31.19 17.61
N CYS A 395 43.91 31.89 17.08
CA CYS A 395 43.50 31.77 15.68
C CYS A 395 44.27 32.72 14.75
N GLU A 396 44.28 34.02 15.04
CA GLU A 396 44.80 35.06 14.14
C GLU A 396 46.34 35.00 14.01
N GLU A 397 47.03 34.79 15.13
CA GLU A 397 48.50 34.72 15.18
C GLU A 397 48.98 33.26 15.20
N GLY A 398 48.28 32.39 15.94
CA GLY A 398 48.64 30.99 16.13
C GLY A 398 48.18 30.04 15.03
N GLY A 399 47.29 30.48 14.12
CA GLY A 399 46.79 29.68 13.01
C GLY A 399 45.86 28.53 13.44
N MET A 400 45.29 28.59 14.64
CA MET A 400 44.43 27.52 15.19
C MET A 400 43.00 27.59 14.63
N TRP A 401 42.86 27.16 13.38
CA TRP A 401 41.60 27.00 12.65
C TRP A 401 41.60 25.69 11.88
N GLY A 402 40.43 25.22 11.44
CA GLY A 402 40.29 24.00 10.65
C GLY A 402 39.09 24.00 9.72
N VAL A 403 39.06 23.02 8.82
CA VAL A 403 37.98 22.81 7.83
C VAL A 403 37.45 21.38 7.90
N ILE A 404 36.14 21.23 8.00
CA ILE A 404 35.44 19.96 7.81
C ILE A 404 34.79 20.00 6.42
N THR A 405 35.20 19.10 5.54
CA THR A 405 34.64 18.94 4.19
C THR A 405 33.65 17.80 4.19
N VAL A 406 32.38 18.09 3.89
CA VAL A 406 31.31 17.09 3.91
C VAL A 406 31.03 16.59 2.49
N GLY A 407 31.02 15.27 2.32
CA GLY A 407 30.69 14.61 1.04
C GLY A 407 31.81 14.62 0.01
N GLY A 408 33.06 14.88 0.42
CA GLY A 408 34.24 14.73 -0.45
C GLY A 408 34.70 13.26 -0.50
N SER A 409 35.17 12.78 -1.65
CA SER A 409 35.81 11.46 -1.74
C SER A 409 37.00 11.39 -0.76
N SER A 410 36.96 10.45 0.16
CA SER A 410 37.99 10.22 1.18
C SER A 410 39.32 9.81 0.54
N GLY A 411 40.18 10.78 0.26
CA GLY A 411 41.59 10.56 -0.02
C GLY A 411 42.33 10.31 1.29
N ASN A 412 42.69 9.05 1.52
CA ASN A 412 43.46 8.58 2.67
C ASN A 412 44.76 9.38 2.82
N SER A 413 44.77 10.41 3.66
CA SER A 413 45.96 11.20 3.98
C SER A 413 46.61 10.64 5.24
N SER A 414 47.19 9.44 5.12
CA SER A 414 48.24 8.99 6.02
C SER A 414 49.51 9.77 5.67
N SER A 415 49.81 10.83 6.42
CA SER A 415 51.12 11.46 6.40
C SER A 415 52.11 10.57 7.16
N THR A 416 52.73 9.62 6.47
CA THR A 416 54.05 9.10 6.87
C THR A 416 55.13 9.97 6.22
N GLY A 417 56.07 10.41 7.03
CA GLY A 417 57.09 11.40 6.67
C GLY A 417 57.90 11.03 5.43
N ALA A 418 57.99 11.97 4.50
CA ALA A 418 58.98 11.94 3.44
C ALA A 418 60.24 12.65 3.95
N THR A 419 61.23 11.85 4.33
CA THR A 419 62.63 12.27 4.32
C THR A 419 63.00 12.66 2.90
N SER A 420 63.62 13.83 2.78
CA SER A 420 64.26 14.37 1.59
C SER A 420 65.10 13.33 0.84
N ASN A 421 64.86 13.16 -0.47
CA ASN A 421 65.97 13.16 -1.42
C ASN A 421 65.57 13.49 -2.86
N LYS A 422 66.42 14.33 -3.47
CA LYS A 422 66.46 14.79 -4.86
C LYS A 422 66.38 13.65 -5.88
N SER A 423 65.77 13.93 -7.05
CA SER A 423 66.26 13.68 -8.43
C SER A 423 65.05 13.85 -9.40
N SER A 424 64.88 14.98 -10.10
CA SER A 424 65.36 15.26 -11.47
C SER A 424 64.83 14.32 -12.57
N ALA A 425 63.88 14.80 -13.39
CA ALA A 425 63.76 14.66 -14.86
C ALA A 425 62.32 15.02 -15.27
N SER A 426 62.07 16.21 -15.82
CA SER A 426 62.15 16.56 -17.26
C SER A 426 60.85 16.22 -18.04
N SER A 427 60.04 17.27 -18.22
CA SER A 427 59.28 17.66 -19.43
C SER A 427 58.78 16.59 -20.39
N THR A 428 57.50 16.62 -20.76
CA THR A 428 57.07 17.16 -22.08
C THR A 428 55.57 17.50 -22.06
N SER A 429 55.24 18.74 -22.44
CA SER A 429 53.90 19.20 -22.81
C SER A 429 53.38 18.50 -24.06
N THR A 430 52.06 18.39 -24.24
CA THR A 430 51.42 18.80 -25.51
C THR A 430 49.95 19.14 -25.26
N THR A 431 49.61 20.33 -25.74
CA THR A 431 48.31 20.99 -25.72
C THR A 431 47.39 20.48 -26.84
N ILE A 432 46.09 20.51 -26.52
CA ILE A 432 44.86 20.62 -27.33
C ILE A 432 45.04 21.20 -28.75
N VAL A 433 44.20 20.77 -29.73
CA VAL A 433 43.33 21.62 -30.60
C VAL A 433 42.57 20.79 -31.68
N THR A 434 41.24 20.91 -31.62
CA THR A 434 40.13 20.81 -32.62
C THR A 434 40.18 19.88 -33.85
N LEU A 435 39.06 19.19 -34.08
CA LEU A 435 37.99 19.61 -35.01
C LEU A 435 36.62 19.13 -34.51
#